data_AF-M5U1A2-F1
#
_entry.id   AF-M5U1A2-F1
#
_cell.length_a   1.000
_cell.length_b   1.000
_cell.length_c   1.000
_cell.angle_alpha   90.00
_cell.angle_beta   90.00
_cell.angle_gamma   90.00
#
_symmetry.space_group_name_H-M   'P 1'
#
loop_
_entity.id
_entity.type
_entity.pdbx_description
1 polymer ?
#
loop_
_entity_poly.entity_id
_entity_poly.type
_entity_poly.pdbx_seq_one_letter_code
_entity_poly.pdbx_strand_id
1 'polypeptide(L)'
;MKLLSLCCNHCGAPIEVRKSAKFVTCGYCNAHLAIHHTGSSYSTELLEEIKQTTDTLVRDVAKLKGVSELDRLDREWEQERREYMSTNKDGTQRVPDKGTAIAMGGFVTVFGIFWTVGAGIAFPPMALFGIIFICMSVWGIIHTCAKADQYNSAKRRYHERRRQLIRDHE
;
A
#
# COMPACT_ATOMS: atom_id res chain seq x y z
N MET A 1 36.55 -20.31 48.35
CA MET A 1 35.74 -19.76 47.23
C MET A 1 35.09 -18.47 47.69
N LYS A 2 35.16 -17.35 46.94
CA LYS A 2 34.52 -16.08 47.33
C LYS A 2 33.11 -16.02 46.73
N LEU A 3 32.10 -16.20 47.57
CA LEU A 3 30.68 -15.99 47.23
C LEU A 3 30.35 -14.50 47.42
N LEU A 4 29.49 -13.98 46.56
CA LEU A 4 29.00 -12.61 46.63
C LEU A 4 27.49 -12.67 46.90
N SER A 5 27.05 -11.92 47.91
CA SER A 5 25.63 -11.82 48.23
C SER A 5 25.01 -10.65 47.44
N LEU A 6 23.98 -10.94 46.66
CA LEU A 6 23.21 -9.98 45.87
C LEU A 6 21.74 -10.08 46.23
N CYS A 7 21.01 -8.98 46.13
CA CYS A 7 19.55 -9.02 46.25
C CYS A 7 18.92 -9.30 44.88
N CYS A 8 17.87 -10.10 44.88
CA CYS A 8 17.00 -10.28 43.73
C CYS A 8 16.25 -8.97 43.42
N ASN A 9 16.40 -8.42 42.23
CA ASN A 9 15.65 -7.22 41.83
C ASN A 9 14.14 -7.46 41.65
N HIS A 10 13.67 -8.71 41.62
CA HIS A 10 12.24 -9.04 41.53
C HIS A 10 11.56 -9.18 42.90
N CYS A 11 12.21 -9.78 43.90
CA CYS A 11 11.58 -10.07 45.20
C CYS A 11 12.37 -9.63 46.44
N GLY A 12 13.56 -9.05 46.26
CA GLY A 12 14.44 -8.62 47.35
C GLY A 12 15.17 -9.74 48.10
N ALA A 13 14.93 -11.02 47.78
CA ALA A 13 15.58 -12.13 48.47
C ALA A 13 17.11 -12.13 48.25
N PRO A 14 17.91 -12.47 49.28
CA PRO A 14 19.36 -12.60 49.15
C PRO A 14 19.73 -13.85 48.34
N ILE A 15 20.68 -13.70 47.42
CA ILE A 15 21.17 -14.75 46.54
C ILE A 15 22.70 -14.78 46.61
N GLU A 16 23.26 -15.95 46.86
CA GLU A 16 24.71 -16.15 46.82
C GLU A 16 25.15 -16.63 45.44
N VAL A 17 26.04 -15.87 44.81
CA VAL A 17 26.54 -16.17 43.48
C VAL A 17 28.06 -16.19 43.44
N ARG A 18 28.61 -17.00 42.53
CA ARG A 18 30.04 -16.95 42.22
C ARG A 18 30.35 -15.64 41.50
N LYS A 19 31.52 -15.05 41.77
CA LYS A 19 31.98 -13.82 41.11
C LYS A 19 31.99 -13.84 39.58
N SER A 20 32.04 -15.04 38.97
CA SER A 20 32.03 -15.24 37.52
C SER A 20 30.67 -15.60 36.94
N ALA A 21 29.62 -15.71 37.75
CA ALA A 21 28.29 -16.09 37.28
C ALA A 21 27.63 -14.91 36.54
N LYS A 22 27.21 -15.13 35.29
CA LYS A 22 26.48 -14.15 34.48
C LYS A 22 24.96 -14.24 34.64
N PHE A 23 24.47 -15.40 35.07
CA PHE A 23 23.05 -15.68 35.23
C PHE A 23 22.83 -16.43 36.54
N VAL A 24 21.72 -16.15 37.21
CA VAL A 24 21.29 -16.86 38.41
C VAL A 24 19.78 -17.00 38.44
N THR A 25 19.29 -18.09 39.03
CA THR A 25 17.87 -18.26 39.34
C THR A 25 17.67 -18.01 40.83
N CYS A 26 16.76 -17.12 41.19
CA CYS A 26 16.44 -16.86 42.59
C CYS A 26 15.77 -18.10 43.20
N GLY A 27 16.31 -18.65 44.29
CA GLY A 27 15.70 -19.81 44.97
C GLY A 27 14.38 -19.52 45.70
N TYR A 28 13.98 -18.25 45.82
CA TYR A 28 12.74 -17.85 46.50
C TYR A 28 11.59 -17.62 45.52
N CYS A 29 11.76 -16.74 44.53
CA CYS A 29 10.73 -16.42 43.54
C CYS A 29 10.89 -17.14 42.19
N ASN A 30 11.92 -17.98 42.04
CA ASN A 30 12.28 -18.65 40.78
C ASN A 30 12.53 -17.73 39.58
N ALA A 31 12.74 -16.42 39.81
CA ALA A 31 13.08 -15.48 38.74
C ALA A 31 14.47 -15.76 38.14
N HIS A 32 14.55 -15.77 36.81
CA HIS A 32 15.82 -15.82 36.07
C HIS A 32 16.40 -14.41 35.94
N LEU A 33 17.62 -14.22 36.43
CA LEU A 33 18.26 -12.91 36.55
C LEU A 33 19.61 -12.90 35.83
N ALA A 34 19.88 -11.84 35.07
CA ALA A 34 21.21 -11.50 34.57
C ALA A 34 21.97 -10.74 35.65
N ILE A 35 23.27 -11.00 35.80
CA ILE A 35 24.13 -10.29 36.75
C ILE A 35 25.01 -9.32 35.96
N HIS A 36 24.86 -8.03 36.23
CA HIS A 36 25.69 -6.98 35.65
C HIS A 36 26.78 -6.55 36.63
N HIS A 37 28.01 -6.48 36.12
CA HIS A 37 29.19 -6.07 36.88
C HIS A 37 29.60 -4.67 36.41
N THR A 38 29.39 -3.64 37.22
CA THR A 38 29.78 -2.26 36.88
C THR A 38 30.75 -1.74 37.93
N GLY A 39 32.04 -1.94 37.70
CA GLY A 39 33.08 -1.53 38.65
C GLY A 39 32.97 -2.28 39.99
N SER A 40 32.55 -1.59 41.04
CA SER A 40 32.32 -2.15 42.38
C SER A 40 30.86 -2.51 42.68
N SER A 41 29.91 -2.15 41.81
CA SER A 41 28.49 -2.48 41.97
C SER A 41 28.11 -3.71 41.17
N TYR A 42 27.19 -4.48 41.74
CA TYR A 42 26.66 -5.70 41.16
C TYR A 42 25.13 -5.59 41.22
N SER A 43 24.48 -5.62 40.07
CA SER A 43 23.02 -5.55 39.97
C SER A 43 22.47 -6.82 39.31
N THR A 44 21.24 -7.19 39.68
CA THR A 44 20.51 -8.29 39.04
C THR A 44 19.41 -7.71 38.15
N GLU A 45 19.23 -8.19 36.94
CA GLU A 45 18.15 -7.73 36.04
C GLU A 45 17.30 -8.92 35.60
N LEU A 46 15.98 -8.74 35.55
CA LEU A 46 15.03 -9.82 35.26
C LEU A 46 15.05 -10.16 33.76
N LEU A 47 15.37 -11.41 33.41
CA LEU A 47 15.38 -11.85 31.99
C LEU A 47 13.98 -11.94 31.37
N GLU A 48 12.95 -12.19 32.18
CA GLU A 48 11.58 -12.43 31.70
C GLU A 48 10.97 -11.17 31.07
N GLU A 49 11.31 -10.00 31.58
CA GLU A 49 10.88 -8.69 31.08
C GLU A 49 11.47 -8.40 29.69
N ILE A 50 12.68 -8.88 29.41
CA ILE A 50 13.35 -8.72 28.10
C ILE A 50 12.68 -9.59 27.04
N LYS A 51 12.30 -10.84 27.36
CA LYS A 51 11.58 -11.72 26.41
C LYS A 51 10.19 -11.19 26.07
N GLN A 52 9.42 -10.78 27.09
CA GLN A 52 8.06 -10.26 26.87
C GLN A 52 8.05 -8.95 26.08
N THR A 53 9.01 -8.06 26.36
CA THR A 53 9.16 -6.80 25.61
C THR A 53 9.59 -7.06 24.17
N THR A 54 10.49 -8.01 23.94
CA THR A 54 10.95 -8.39 22.60
C THR A 54 9.82 -9.00 21.77
N ASP A 55 9.02 -9.91 22.33
CA ASP A 55 7.90 -10.54 21.63
C ASP A 55 6.76 -9.55 21.29
N THR A 56 6.61 -8.51 22.09
CA THR A 56 5.64 -7.44 21.83
C THR A 56 6.16 -6.49 20.75
N LEU A 57 7.43 -6.08 20.83
CA LEU A 57 8.10 -5.29 19.79
C LEU A 57 8.11 -6.00 18.42
N VAL A 58 8.38 -7.30 18.38
CA VAL A 58 8.36 -8.07 17.12
C VAL A 58 6.96 -8.08 16.50
N ARG A 59 5.91 -8.24 17.32
CA ARG A 59 4.52 -8.18 16.86
C ARG A 59 4.13 -6.79 16.35
N ASP A 60 4.54 -5.74 17.04
CA ASP A 60 4.24 -4.36 16.63
C ASP A 60 4.99 -3.97 15.34
N VAL A 61 6.24 -4.42 15.18
CA VAL A 61 7.00 -4.24 13.93
C VAL A 61 6.34 -4.97 12.76
N ALA A 62 5.83 -6.19 12.96
CA ALA A 62 5.12 -6.92 11.92
C ALA A 62 3.85 -6.18 11.46
N LYS A 63 3.04 -5.68 12.41
CA LYS A 63 1.85 -4.87 12.11
C LYS A 63 2.21 -3.56 11.40
N LEU A 64 3.23 -2.85 11.89
CA LEU A 64 3.71 -1.60 11.27
C LEU A 64 4.22 -1.83 9.84
N LYS A 65 4.90 -2.95 9.59
CA LYS A 65 5.38 -3.31 8.25
C LYS A 65 4.22 -3.53 7.28
N GLY A 66 3.17 -4.23 7.70
CA GLY A 66 1.97 -4.41 6.89
C GLY A 66 1.28 -3.09 6.53
N VAL A 67 1.18 -2.16 7.49
CA VAL A 67 0.65 -0.81 7.25
C VAL A 67 1.52 -0.05 6.24
N SER A 68 2.84 -0.08 6.40
CA SER A 68 3.77 0.60 5.49
C SER A 68 3.70 0.07 4.06
N GLU A 69 3.52 -1.24 3.87
CA GLU A 69 3.42 -1.85 2.54
C GLU A 69 2.12 -1.46 1.83
N LEU A 70 1.01 -1.41 2.56
CA LEU A 70 -0.27 -0.91 2.05
C LEU A 70 -0.18 0.57 1.65
N ASP A 71 0.44 1.40 2.50
CA ASP A 71 0.61 2.84 2.24
C ASP A 71 1.43 3.09 0.96
N ARG A 72 2.47 2.29 0.74
CA ARG A 72 3.27 2.35 -0.50
C ARG A 72 2.45 1.94 -1.72
N LEU A 73 1.70 0.84 -1.63
CA LEU A 73 0.84 0.37 -2.72
C LEU A 73 -0.23 1.42 -3.09
N ASP A 74 -0.80 2.08 -2.10
CA ASP A 74 -1.81 3.12 -2.31
C ASP A 74 -1.21 4.36 -3.01
N ARG A 75 0.01 4.76 -2.65
CA ARG A 75 0.74 5.84 -3.35
C ARG A 75 1.09 5.49 -4.79
N GLU A 76 1.56 4.27 -5.04
CA GLU A 76 1.83 3.78 -6.40
C GLU A 76 0.57 3.80 -7.25
N TRP A 77 -0.56 3.34 -6.69
CA TRP A 77 -1.85 3.37 -7.38
C TRP A 77 -2.32 4.79 -7.67
N GLU A 78 -2.12 5.74 -6.76
CA GLU A 78 -2.47 7.14 -7.03
C GLU A 78 -1.66 7.73 -8.19
N GLN A 79 -0.39 7.37 -8.33
CA GLN A 79 0.45 7.80 -9.44
C GLN A 79 -0.02 7.16 -10.75
N GLU A 80 -0.17 5.83 -10.78
CA GLU A 80 -0.62 5.07 -11.97
C GLU A 80 -2.01 5.54 -12.42
N ARG A 81 -2.93 5.78 -11.47
CA ARG A 81 -4.28 6.29 -11.75
C ARG A 81 -4.27 7.63 -12.48
N ARG A 82 -3.35 8.54 -12.12
CA ARG A 82 -3.28 9.88 -12.73
C ARG A 82 -2.88 9.82 -14.20
N GLU A 83 -2.07 8.84 -14.61
CA GLU A 83 -1.69 8.63 -16.01
C GLU A 83 -2.90 8.25 -16.89
N TYR A 84 -3.83 7.49 -16.33
CA TYR A 84 -5.04 7.10 -17.03
C TYR A 84 -6.13 8.18 -17.04
N MET A 85 -6.19 9.03 -16.02
CA MET A 85 -7.17 10.11 -15.94
C MET A 85 -6.91 11.18 -17.01
N SER A 86 -7.99 11.76 -17.54
CA SER A 86 -7.92 12.94 -18.41
C SER A 86 -8.33 14.17 -17.61
N THR A 87 -7.51 15.21 -17.63
CA THR A 87 -7.83 16.49 -17.01
C THR A 87 -8.74 17.28 -17.94
N ASN A 88 -9.96 17.58 -17.49
CA ASN A 88 -10.84 18.51 -18.19
C ASN A 88 -10.32 19.96 -18.04
N LYS A 89 -10.79 20.84 -18.92
CA LYS A 89 -10.47 22.29 -18.89
C LYS A 89 -10.76 22.94 -17.53
N ASP A 90 -11.69 22.40 -16.76
CA ASP A 90 -12.09 22.89 -15.45
C ASP A 90 -11.20 22.36 -14.30
N GLY A 91 -10.09 21.68 -14.61
CA GLY A 91 -9.19 21.06 -13.63
C GLY A 91 -9.73 19.79 -12.97
N THR A 92 -10.97 19.40 -13.28
CA THR A 92 -11.55 18.14 -12.77
C THR A 92 -10.95 16.93 -13.47
N GLN A 93 -10.42 15.99 -12.70
CA GLN A 93 -9.97 14.70 -13.21
C GLN A 93 -11.17 13.76 -13.32
N ARG A 94 -11.48 13.30 -14.53
CA ARG A 94 -12.51 12.29 -14.74
C ARG A 94 -11.86 10.94 -15.02
N VAL A 95 -12.46 9.91 -14.42
CA VAL A 95 -12.16 8.52 -14.75
C VAL A 95 -12.61 8.30 -16.20
N PRO A 96 -11.81 7.64 -17.06
CA PRO A 96 -12.22 7.34 -18.42
C PRO A 96 -13.47 6.47 -18.41
N ASP A 97 -14.61 7.06 -18.81
CA ASP A 97 -15.90 6.40 -18.89
C ASP A 97 -16.21 5.99 -20.33
N LYS A 98 -16.53 4.71 -20.50
CA LYS A 98 -16.87 4.15 -21.82
C LYS A 98 -18.25 4.60 -22.28
N GLY A 99 -19.21 4.75 -21.36
CA GLY A 99 -20.60 5.07 -21.70
C GLY A 99 -20.71 6.43 -22.38
N THR A 100 -20.08 7.44 -21.79
CA THR A 100 -20.04 8.80 -22.34
C THR A 100 -19.33 8.85 -23.70
N ALA A 101 -18.20 8.14 -23.86
CA ALA A 101 -17.44 8.12 -25.10
C ALA A 101 -18.22 7.48 -26.26
N ILE A 102 -18.89 6.35 -26.01
CA ILE A 102 -19.69 5.64 -27.01
C ILE A 102 -20.93 6.46 -27.39
N ALA A 103 -21.64 7.04 -26.42
CA ALA A 103 -22.84 7.83 -26.68
C ALA A 103 -22.52 9.08 -27.53
N MET A 104 -21.50 9.84 -27.12
CA MET A 104 -21.11 11.07 -27.83
C MET A 104 -20.50 10.76 -29.20
N GLY A 105 -19.62 9.78 -29.29
CA GLY A 105 -19.01 9.36 -30.55
C GLY A 105 -20.03 8.78 -31.53
N GLY A 106 -20.97 7.97 -31.04
CA GLY A 106 -22.07 7.43 -31.85
C GLY A 106 -22.96 8.54 -32.42
N PHE A 107 -23.34 9.53 -31.60
CA PHE A 107 -24.09 10.69 -32.06
C PHE A 107 -23.35 11.48 -33.15
N VAL A 108 -22.06 11.79 -32.92
CA VAL A 108 -21.23 12.52 -33.90
C VAL A 108 -21.09 11.72 -35.19
N THR A 109 -20.97 10.40 -35.12
CA THR A 109 -20.88 9.52 -36.28
C THR A 109 -22.17 9.55 -37.10
N VAL A 110 -23.34 9.39 -36.46
CA VAL A 110 -24.65 9.43 -37.15
C VAL A 110 -24.90 10.80 -37.77
N PHE A 111 -24.63 11.88 -37.02
CA PHE A 111 -24.76 13.24 -37.53
C PHE A 111 -23.80 13.51 -38.69
N GLY A 112 -22.56 13.03 -38.60
CA GLY A 112 -21.55 13.14 -39.67
C GLY A 112 -22.01 12.47 -40.96
N ILE A 113 -22.58 11.26 -40.87
CA ILE A 113 -23.14 10.55 -42.03
C ILE A 113 -24.26 11.37 -42.69
N PHE A 114 -25.21 11.85 -41.87
CA PHE A 114 -26.32 12.66 -42.35
C PHE A 114 -25.82 13.95 -43.05
N TRP A 115 -24.88 14.66 -42.43
CA TRP A 115 -24.25 15.85 -42.98
C TRP A 115 -23.52 15.55 -44.30
N THR A 116 -22.72 14.48 -44.37
CA THR A 116 -21.98 14.09 -45.58
C THR A 116 -22.92 13.84 -46.76
N VAL A 117 -24.05 13.16 -46.54
CA VAL A 117 -25.05 12.89 -47.59
C VAL A 117 -25.69 14.19 -48.07
N GLY A 118 -26.13 15.05 -47.15
CA GLY A 118 -26.76 16.34 -47.50
C GLY A 118 -25.79 17.29 -48.21
N ALA A 119 -24.56 17.44 -47.69
CA ALA A 119 -23.52 18.27 -48.28
C ALA A 119 -23.07 17.73 -49.64
N GLY A 120 -23.01 16.41 -49.82
CA GLY A 120 -22.66 15.78 -51.09
C GLY A 120 -23.61 16.14 -52.25
N ILE A 121 -24.88 16.40 -51.94
CA ILE A 121 -25.89 16.78 -52.93
C ILE A 121 -25.82 18.30 -53.23
N ALA A 122 -25.66 19.14 -52.22
CA ALA A 122 -25.71 20.60 -52.37
C ALA A 122 -24.35 21.22 -52.78
N PHE A 123 -23.25 20.72 -52.24
CA PHE A 123 -21.89 21.21 -52.49
C PHE A 123 -20.86 20.08 -52.27
N PRO A 124 -20.60 19.25 -53.30
CA PRO A 124 -19.82 18.01 -53.19
C PRO A 124 -18.46 18.11 -52.48
N PRO A 125 -17.65 19.17 -52.64
CA PRO A 125 -16.36 19.29 -51.95
C PRO A 125 -16.48 19.28 -50.41
N MET A 126 -17.62 19.71 -49.84
CA MET A 126 -17.81 19.75 -48.38
C MET A 126 -18.12 18.38 -47.77
N ALA A 127 -18.47 17.38 -48.57
CA ALA A 127 -18.70 16.01 -48.10
C ALA A 127 -17.42 15.35 -47.54
N LEU A 128 -16.25 15.75 -48.05
CA LEU A 128 -14.95 15.24 -47.61
C LEU A 128 -14.67 15.55 -46.13
N PHE A 129 -15.09 16.72 -45.64
CA PHE A 129 -14.94 17.08 -44.23
C PHE A 129 -15.72 16.14 -43.32
N GLY A 130 -16.95 15.76 -43.71
CA GLY A 130 -17.75 14.84 -42.91
C GLY A 130 -17.13 13.44 -42.80
N ILE A 131 -16.46 12.95 -43.86
CA ILE A 131 -15.70 11.69 -43.80
C ILE A 131 -14.55 11.78 -42.78
N ILE A 132 -13.81 12.89 -42.75
CA ILE A 132 -12.73 13.12 -41.78
C ILE A 132 -13.30 13.14 -40.34
N PHE A 133 -14.42 13.81 -40.10
CA PHE A 133 -15.08 13.82 -38.78
C PHE A 133 -15.51 12.43 -38.33
N ILE A 134 -16.06 11.61 -39.22
CA ILE A 134 -16.44 10.22 -38.92
C ILE A 134 -15.20 9.41 -38.55
N CYS A 135 -14.12 9.49 -39.33
CA CYS A 135 -12.86 8.79 -39.03
C CYS A 135 -12.28 9.22 -37.67
N MET A 136 -12.24 10.52 -37.38
CA MET A 136 -11.77 11.04 -36.09
C MET A 136 -12.66 10.57 -34.92
N SER A 137 -13.98 10.52 -35.12
CA SER A 137 -14.92 10.05 -34.11
C SER A 137 -14.68 8.59 -33.76
N VAL A 138 -14.61 7.71 -34.78
CA VAL A 138 -14.36 6.28 -34.59
C VAL A 138 -13.01 6.05 -33.89
N TRP A 139 -11.97 6.74 -34.33
CA TRP A 139 -10.65 6.66 -33.69
C TRP A 139 -10.69 7.11 -32.22
N GLY A 140 -11.38 8.22 -31.92
CA GLY A 140 -11.56 8.72 -30.57
C GLY A 140 -12.30 7.76 -29.64
N ILE A 141 -13.33 7.06 -30.14
CA ILE A 141 -14.05 6.02 -29.39
C ILE A 141 -13.11 4.86 -29.05
N ILE A 142 -12.38 4.34 -30.04
CA ILE A 142 -11.45 3.22 -29.85
C ILE A 142 -10.37 3.57 -28.83
N HIS A 143 -9.73 4.73 -29.00
CA HIS A 143 -8.66 5.19 -28.12
C HIS A 143 -9.15 5.34 -26.66
N THR A 144 -10.34 5.90 -26.47
CA THR A 144 -10.92 6.11 -25.12
C THR A 144 -11.35 4.79 -24.48
N CYS A 145 -11.93 3.87 -25.26
CA CYS A 145 -12.28 2.53 -24.78
C CYS A 145 -11.03 1.74 -24.35
N ALA A 146 -9.97 1.78 -25.17
CA ALA A 146 -8.70 1.14 -24.85
C ALA A 146 -8.08 1.72 -23.57
N LYS A 147 -8.09 3.04 -23.40
CA LYS A 147 -7.61 3.70 -22.17
C LYS A 147 -8.44 3.30 -20.94
N ALA A 148 -9.76 3.21 -21.08
CA ALA A 148 -10.65 2.75 -20.02
C ALA A 148 -10.40 1.29 -19.64
N ASP A 149 -10.09 0.42 -20.61
CA ASP A 149 -9.71 -0.97 -20.33
C ASP A 149 -8.38 -1.10 -19.60
N GLN A 150 -7.37 -0.34 -20.02
CA GLN A 150 -6.09 -0.29 -19.31
C GLN A 150 -6.29 0.16 -17.86
N TYR A 151 -7.07 1.22 -17.63
CA TYR A 151 -7.43 1.69 -16.30
C TYR A 151 -8.12 0.61 -15.46
N ASN A 152 -9.12 -0.07 -16.03
CA ASN A 152 -9.86 -1.11 -15.32
C ASN A 152 -8.98 -2.32 -15.00
N SER A 153 -8.06 -2.70 -15.90
CA SER A 153 -7.11 -3.77 -15.66
C SER A 153 -6.13 -3.42 -14.54
N ALA A 154 -5.61 -2.19 -14.53
CA ALA A 154 -4.72 -1.68 -13.48
C ALA A 154 -5.43 -1.64 -12.12
N LYS A 155 -6.67 -1.14 -12.10
CA LYS A 155 -7.51 -1.10 -10.91
C LYS A 155 -7.75 -2.49 -10.32
N ARG A 156 -7.99 -3.50 -11.17
CA ARG A 156 -8.15 -4.90 -10.73
C ARG A 156 -6.86 -5.42 -10.09
N ARG A 157 -5.70 -5.21 -10.73
CA ARG A 157 -4.39 -5.59 -10.18
C ARG A 157 -4.13 -4.96 -8.81
N TYR A 158 -4.44 -3.67 -8.67
CA TYR A 158 -4.32 -2.96 -7.39
C TYR A 158 -5.21 -3.60 -6.30
N HIS A 159 -6.50 -3.84 -6.59
CA HIS A 159 -7.41 -4.46 -5.62
C HIS A 159 -7.03 -5.92 -5.28
N GLU A 160 -6.45 -6.65 -6.21
CA GLU A 160 -5.92 -7.99 -5.95
C GLU A 160 -4.70 -7.96 -5.03
N ARG A 161 -3.70 -7.10 -5.32
CA ARG A 161 -2.52 -6.92 -4.47
C ARG A 161 -2.89 -6.44 -3.07
N ARG A 162 -3.81 -5.48 -2.96
CA ARG A 162 -4.28 -4.98 -1.66
C ARG A 162 -4.95 -6.07 -0.84
N ARG A 163 -5.76 -6.93 -1.47
CA ARG A 163 -6.39 -8.08 -0.81
C ARG A 163 -5.37 -9.15 -0.41
N GLN A 164 -4.30 -9.33 -1.18
CA GLN A 164 -3.20 -10.23 -0.81
C GLN A 164 -2.46 -9.71 0.42
N LEU A 165 -2.02 -8.45 0.41
CA LEU A 165 -1.33 -7.84 1.55
C LEU A 165 -2.16 -7.87 2.84
N ILE A 166 -3.48 -7.62 2.76
CA ILE A 166 -4.34 -7.72 3.94
C ILE A 166 -4.37 -9.15 4.50
N ARG A 167 -4.44 -10.17 3.64
CA ARG A 167 -4.45 -11.57 4.07
C ARG A 167 -3.10 -12.05 4.62
N ASP A 168 -2.00 -11.53 4.10
CA ASP A 168 -0.65 -11.95 4.53
C ASP A 168 -0.27 -11.37 5.91
N HIS A 169 -0.95 -10.29 6.34
CA HIS A 169 -0.70 -9.58 7.59
C HIS A 169 -1.85 -9.72 8.64
N GLU A 170 -2.83 -10.60 8.37
CA GLU A 170 -3.89 -11.03 9.30
C GLU A 170 -3.49 -12.30 10.05
#